data_AF-A0A8W8NYB8-F1
#
_entry.id   AF-A0A8W8NYB8-F1
#
_cell.length_a   1.000
_cell.length_b   1.000
_cell.length_c   1.000
_cell.angle_alpha   90.00
_cell.angle_beta   90.00
_cell.angle_gamma   90.00
#
_symmetry.space_group_name_H-M   'P 1'
#
loop_
_entity.id
_entity.type
_entity.pdbx_description
1 polymer ?
#
loop_
_entity_poly.entity_id
_entity_poly.type
_entity_poly.pdbx_seq_one_letter_code
_entity_poly.pdbx_strand_id
1 'polypeptide(L)'
;MPGEIEIEHHDSKIRHMYETVLDHRHGWNKAMTTNLICRINSEDTPLIIQNAHGNKHAEELLLDELNQRDKSLLTTITIYTNNSPCSNKGHDCARQLIKFLNENTHVIMVFYVTNLYKIRRVSCKSEEHYSLVSQADFKANNTGLKDMMKHGRCVVSAFSYAVWVELLNIAPVSEVFKSQLLARYRTILDTNDRSREEEDNRIRSDLAYIR
;
A
#
# COMPACT_ATOMS: atom_id res chain seq x y z
N MET A 1 4.51 -8.90 -29.62
CA MET A 1 3.34 -9.29 -28.81
C MET A 1 3.20 -8.27 -27.69
N PRO A 2 2.23 -7.34 -27.77
CA PRO A 2 2.10 -6.24 -26.79
C PRO A 2 1.66 -6.72 -25.40
N GLY A 3 0.84 -7.76 -25.31
CA GLY A 3 0.26 -8.24 -24.05
C GLY A 3 1.24 -8.95 -23.10
N GLU A 4 2.28 -9.61 -23.61
CA GLU A 4 3.27 -10.29 -22.75
C GLU A 4 4.17 -9.28 -22.02
N ILE A 5 4.56 -8.19 -22.69
CA ILE A 5 5.39 -7.12 -22.10
C ILE A 5 4.63 -6.39 -20.99
N GLU A 6 3.33 -6.18 -21.17
CA GLU A 6 2.46 -5.53 -20.18
C GLU A 6 2.30 -6.40 -18.92
N ILE A 7 2.10 -7.71 -19.09
CA ILE A 7 2.04 -8.68 -17.97
C ILE A 7 3.36 -8.70 -17.17
N GLU A 8 4.51 -8.77 -17.84
CA GLU A 8 5.82 -8.73 -17.15
C GLU A 8 6.02 -7.45 -16.34
N HIS A 9 5.51 -6.32 -16.84
CA HIS A 9 5.56 -5.04 -16.14
C HIS A 9 4.69 -5.05 -14.86
N HIS A 10 3.51 -5.69 -14.90
CA HIS A 10 2.64 -5.84 -13.73
C HIS A 10 3.19 -6.82 -12.70
N ASP A 11 3.76 -7.95 -13.14
CA ASP A 11 4.48 -8.90 -12.28
C ASP A 11 5.57 -8.17 -11.47
N SER A 12 6.34 -7.28 -12.12
CA SER A 12 7.37 -6.47 -11.46
C SER A 12 6.82 -5.53 -10.40
N LYS A 13 5.69 -4.84 -10.66
CA LYS A 13 5.05 -3.93 -9.69
C LYS A 13 4.55 -4.67 -8.45
N ILE A 14 3.89 -5.82 -8.63
CA ILE A 14 3.37 -6.62 -7.51
C ILE A 14 4.52 -7.26 -6.75
N ARG A 15 5.56 -7.77 -7.43
CA ARG A 15 6.77 -8.28 -6.79
C ARG A 15 7.40 -7.21 -5.91
N HIS A 16 7.51 -5.98 -6.41
CA HIS A 16 8.01 -4.85 -5.63
C HIS A 16 7.16 -4.60 -4.38
N MET A 17 5.82 -4.62 -4.49
CA MET A 17 4.94 -4.46 -3.33
C MET A 17 5.14 -5.55 -2.28
N TYR A 18 5.29 -6.79 -2.75
CA TYR A 18 5.47 -7.96 -1.91
C TYR A 18 6.81 -7.93 -1.16
N GLU A 19 7.88 -7.59 -1.86
CA GLU A 19 9.25 -7.55 -1.34
C GLU A 19 9.57 -6.28 -0.53
N THR A 20 8.70 -5.27 -0.58
CA THR A 20 8.87 -4.04 0.21
C THR A 20 9.05 -4.42 1.69
N VAL A 21 10.16 -3.95 2.28
CA VAL A 21 10.57 -4.15 3.68
C VAL A 21 10.72 -5.62 4.12
N LEU A 22 11.04 -6.55 3.21
CA LEU A 22 11.48 -7.90 3.60
C LEU A 22 12.99 -7.99 3.87
N ASP A 23 13.77 -7.11 3.23
CA ASP A 23 15.21 -6.91 3.43
C ASP A 23 15.42 -5.53 4.06
N HIS A 24 15.73 -5.51 5.36
CA HIS A 24 15.90 -4.28 6.12
C HIS A 24 17.32 -3.73 6.07
N ARG A 25 18.30 -4.53 5.63
CA ARG A 25 19.71 -4.14 5.57
C ARG A 25 20.05 -3.43 4.28
N HIS A 26 19.42 -3.82 3.17
CA HIS A 26 19.75 -3.29 1.84
C HIS A 26 18.53 -2.81 1.04
N GLY A 27 17.31 -3.08 1.52
CA GLY A 27 16.06 -2.85 0.79
C GLY A 27 15.37 -1.50 1.02
N TRP A 28 15.89 -0.61 1.88
CA TRP A 28 15.14 0.62 2.25
C TRP A 28 14.84 1.53 1.05
N ASN A 29 15.73 1.58 0.07
CA ASN A 29 15.51 2.35 -1.15
C ASN A 29 14.28 1.87 -1.95
N LYS A 30 13.88 0.60 -1.81
CA LYS A 30 12.66 0.05 -2.43
C LYS A 30 11.40 0.72 -1.85
N ALA A 31 11.43 1.19 -0.60
CA ALA A 31 10.30 1.91 -0.01
C ALA A 31 10.08 3.33 -0.58
N MET A 32 10.95 3.83 -1.47
CA MET A 32 10.80 5.15 -2.10
C MET A 32 9.82 5.17 -3.29
N THR A 33 9.53 4.01 -3.88
CA THR A 33 8.53 3.87 -4.94
C THR A 33 7.24 3.31 -4.34
N THR A 34 6.11 3.91 -4.68
CA THR A 34 4.77 3.46 -4.32
C THR A 34 4.09 2.89 -5.54
N ASN A 35 3.77 1.59 -5.50
CA ASN A 35 2.85 0.94 -6.41
C ASN A 35 1.49 0.79 -5.70
N LEU A 36 0.43 1.14 -6.42
CA LEU A 36 -0.93 1.15 -5.94
C LEU A 36 -1.83 0.47 -6.96
N ILE A 37 -2.50 -0.60 -6.54
CA ILE A 37 -3.49 -1.31 -7.35
C ILE A 37 -4.84 -1.01 -6.70
N CYS A 38 -5.81 -0.51 -7.47
CA CYS A 38 -7.10 -0.07 -6.95
C CYS A 38 -8.24 -0.76 -7.68
N ARG A 39 -9.11 -1.44 -6.92
CA ARG A 39 -10.39 -1.95 -7.40
C ARG A 39 -11.50 -1.00 -6.99
N ILE A 40 -12.22 -0.47 -7.96
CA ILE A 40 -13.38 0.39 -7.76
C ILE A 40 -14.63 -0.48 -7.89
N ASN A 41 -15.51 -0.42 -6.89
CA ASN A 41 -16.69 -1.28 -6.77
C ASN A 41 -16.30 -2.77 -6.96
N SER A 42 -17.02 -3.46 -7.84
CA SER A 42 -16.72 -4.82 -8.30
C SER A 42 -16.24 -4.82 -9.75
N GLU A 43 -15.57 -3.75 -10.20
CA GLU A 43 -14.97 -3.70 -11.54
C GLU A 43 -13.90 -4.80 -11.68
N ASP A 44 -13.93 -5.52 -12.80
CA ASP A 44 -13.00 -6.62 -13.09
C ASP A 44 -11.58 -6.11 -13.36
N THR A 45 -11.45 -4.92 -13.96
CA THR A 45 -10.16 -4.32 -14.32
C THR A 45 -9.72 -3.33 -13.24
N PRO A 46 -8.63 -3.60 -12.48
CA PRO A 46 -8.15 -2.64 -11.50
C PRO A 46 -7.36 -1.50 -12.15
N LEU A 47 -7.35 -0.34 -11.50
CA LEU A 47 -6.38 0.71 -11.80
C LEU A 47 -5.01 0.33 -11.25
N ILE A 48 -3.96 0.54 -12.05
CA ILE A 48 -2.58 0.23 -11.66
C ILE A 48 -1.76 1.52 -11.76
N ILE A 49 -1.43 2.06 -10.60
CA ILE A 49 -0.80 3.37 -10.45
C ILE A 49 0.58 3.17 -9.83
N GLN A 50 1.56 3.92 -10.33
CA GLN A 50 2.88 4.01 -9.74
C GLN A 50 3.26 5.48 -9.72
N ASN A 51 3.92 5.96 -8.66
CA ASN A 51 4.58 7.25 -8.75
C ASN A 51 5.77 7.13 -9.73
N ALA A 52 5.57 7.56 -10.97
CA ALA A 52 6.70 7.80 -11.88
C ALA A 52 7.57 8.92 -11.27
N HIS A 53 8.87 8.94 -11.58
CA HIS A 53 9.89 9.90 -11.09
C HIS A 53 9.50 11.40 -11.23
N GLY A 54 8.52 11.86 -10.46
CA GLY A 54 7.92 13.19 -10.50
C GLY A 54 7.27 13.54 -9.17
N ASN A 55 6.88 14.81 -9.03
CA ASN A 55 6.35 15.38 -7.79
C ASN A 55 4.91 14.94 -7.43
N LYS A 56 4.41 13.80 -7.90
CA LYS A 56 3.07 13.32 -7.50
C LYS A 56 3.15 11.93 -6.91
N HIS A 57 2.53 11.76 -5.74
CA HIS A 57 2.39 10.47 -5.11
C HIS A 57 1.29 9.63 -5.78
N ALA A 58 1.35 8.30 -5.63
CA ALA A 58 0.40 7.39 -6.26
C ALA A 58 -1.04 7.66 -5.79
N GLU A 59 -1.23 8.09 -4.55
CA GLU A 59 -2.51 8.47 -3.97
C GLU A 59 -3.07 9.76 -4.59
N GLU A 60 -2.20 10.70 -4.98
CA GLU A 60 -2.62 11.93 -5.66
C GLU A 60 -3.07 11.62 -7.09
N LEU A 61 -2.34 10.74 -7.79
CA LEU A 61 -2.75 10.22 -9.09
C LEU A 61 -4.07 9.44 -9.00
N LEU A 62 -4.27 8.64 -7.95
CA LEU A 62 -5.54 7.97 -7.71
C LEU A 62 -6.68 8.99 -7.54
N LEU A 63 -6.47 10.07 -6.79
CA LEU A 63 -7.48 11.10 -6.62
C LEU A 63 -7.81 11.80 -7.95
N ASP A 64 -6.80 12.07 -8.78
CA ASP A 64 -7.00 12.62 -10.13
C ASP A 64 -7.90 11.69 -10.98
N GLU A 65 -7.65 10.37 -10.96
CA GLU A 65 -8.47 9.37 -11.64
C GLU A 65 -9.89 9.30 -11.09
N LEU A 66 -10.03 9.26 -9.77
CA LEU A 66 -11.34 9.25 -9.14
C LEU A 66 -12.11 10.51 -9.52
N ASN A 67 -11.48 11.69 -9.55
CA ASN A 67 -12.09 12.99 -9.86
C ASN A 67 -12.63 13.12 -11.28
N GLN A 68 -12.18 12.27 -12.20
CA GLN A 68 -12.72 12.20 -13.56
C GLN A 68 -13.95 11.29 -13.67
N ARG A 69 -14.24 10.47 -12.64
CA ARG A 69 -15.37 9.54 -12.63
C ARG A 69 -16.64 10.19 -12.10
N ASP A 70 -17.79 9.66 -12.52
CA ASP A 70 -19.08 9.98 -11.91
C ASP A 70 -19.09 9.50 -10.45
N LYS A 71 -19.06 10.47 -9.53
CA LYS A 71 -19.00 10.23 -8.10
C LYS A 71 -20.20 9.50 -7.55
N SER A 72 -21.38 9.67 -8.16
CA SER A 72 -22.61 9.03 -7.71
C SER A 72 -22.58 7.51 -7.86
N LEU A 73 -21.71 7.00 -8.73
CA LEU A 73 -21.54 5.56 -9.01
C LEU A 73 -20.42 4.92 -8.18
N LEU A 74 -19.62 5.72 -7.47
CA LEU A 74 -18.56 5.20 -6.59
C LEU A 74 -19.16 4.74 -5.27
N THR A 75 -19.00 3.47 -4.90
CA THR A 75 -19.49 2.94 -3.61
C THR A 75 -18.35 2.43 -2.75
N THR A 76 -17.48 1.58 -3.30
CA THR A 76 -16.37 0.97 -2.56
C THR A 76 -15.08 1.15 -3.34
N ILE A 77 -14.02 1.57 -2.68
CA ILE A 77 -12.69 1.74 -3.28
C ILE A 77 -11.71 0.91 -2.46
N THR A 78 -11.24 -0.21 -3.02
CA THR A 78 -10.26 -1.09 -2.37
C THR A 78 -8.89 -0.85 -2.96
N ILE A 79 -7.92 -0.50 -2.12
CA ILE A 79 -6.59 -0.07 -2.49
C ILE A 79 -5.56 -0.99 -1.88
N TYR A 80 -4.71 -1.55 -2.73
CA TYR A 80 -3.57 -2.38 -2.38
C TYR A 80 -2.31 -1.56 -2.67
N THR A 81 -1.55 -1.22 -1.64
CA THR A 81 -0.37 -0.37 -1.80
C THR A 81 0.79 -0.89 -0.97
N ASN A 82 2.01 -0.67 -1.43
CA ASN A 82 3.17 -1.01 -0.63
C ASN A 82 3.44 0.01 0.48
N ASN A 83 3.10 1.29 0.30
CA ASN A 83 3.29 2.33 1.30
C ASN A 83 1.96 2.88 1.81
N SER A 84 1.83 3.07 3.12
CA SER A 84 0.71 3.82 3.69
C SER A 84 0.72 5.29 3.22
N PRO A 85 -0.45 5.93 3.03
CA PRO A 85 -0.53 7.33 2.63
C PRO A 85 0.25 8.26 3.55
N CYS A 86 0.97 9.22 2.97
CA CYS A 86 1.80 10.15 3.73
C CYS A 86 1.03 11.38 4.24
N SER A 87 1.61 12.06 5.22
CA SER A 87 1.21 13.37 5.73
C SER A 87 2.40 14.30 5.95
N ASN A 88 3.38 14.27 5.03
CA ASN A 88 4.60 15.07 5.16
C ASN A 88 4.42 16.50 4.61
N LYS A 89 5.34 17.39 4.96
CA LYS A 89 5.39 18.72 4.36
C LYS A 89 5.62 18.58 2.84
N GLY A 90 4.71 19.15 2.04
CA GLY A 90 4.74 19.08 0.58
C GLY A 90 3.78 18.05 -0.02
N HIS A 91 3.51 16.94 0.68
CA HIS A 91 2.56 15.91 0.25
C HIS A 91 1.74 15.40 1.43
N ASP A 92 0.43 15.65 1.37
CA ASP A 92 -0.50 15.28 2.42
C ASP A 92 -1.64 14.42 1.86
N CYS A 93 -1.26 13.23 1.39
CA CYS A 93 -2.16 12.26 0.78
C CYS A 93 -3.27 11.85 1.75
N ALA A 94 -2.95 11.62 3.02
CA ALA A 94 -3.96 11.21 4.01
C ALA A 94 -5.08 12.24 4.16
N ARG A 95 -4.75 13.54 4.30
CA ARG A 95 -5.76 14.59 4.40
C ARG A 95 -6.56 14.76 3.11
N GLN A 96 -5.92 14.60 1.94
CA GLN A 96 -6.61 14.67 0.66
C GLN A 96 -7.62 13.52 0.49
N LEU A 97 -7.26 12.29 0.89
CA LEU A 97 -8.18 11.13 0.89
C LEU A 97 -9.35 11.31 1.88
N ILE A 98 -9.08 11.84 3.08
CA ILE A 98 -10.13 12.20 4.04
C ILE A 98 -11.08 13.25 3.47
N LYS A 99 -10.54 14.28 2.81
CA LYS A 99 -11.34 15.31 2.15
C LYS A 99 -12.24 14.70 1.07
N PHE A 100 -11.69 13.84 0.23
CA PHE A 100 -12.45 13.11 -0.78
C PHE A 100 -13.61 12.32 -0.16
N LEU A 101 -13.37 11.60 0.94
CA LEU A 101 -14.44 10.87 1.64
C LEU A 101 -15.50 11.82 2.24
N ASN A 102 -15.11 12.97 2.79
CA ASN A 102 -16.06 13.96 3.31
C ASN A 102 -16.98 14.51 2.23
N GLU A 103 -16.45 14.73 1.03
CA GLU A 103 -17.21 15.23 -0.13
C GLU A 103 -18.08 14.15 -0.79
N ASN A 104 -17.78 12.87 -0.55
CA ASN A 104 -18.46 11.72 -1.14
C ASN A 104 -18.93 10.76 -0.03
N THR A 105 -20.04 11.11 0.63
CA THR A 105 -20.48 10.48 1.89
C THR A 105 -20.91 9.03 1.76
N HIS A 106 -21.28 8.59 0.57
CA HIS A 106 -21.67 7.21 0.23
C HIS A 106 -20.48 6.30 -0.08
N VAL A 107 -19.27 6.84 -0.21
CA VAL A 107 -18.07 6.07 -0.54
C VAL A 107 -17.43 5.47 0.73
N ILE A 108 -17.05 4.20 0.63
CA ILE A 108 -16.20 3.47 1.57
C ILE A 108 -14.84 3.23 0.92
N MET A 109 -13.76 3.43 1.68
CA MET A 109 -12.39 3.23 1.20
C MET A 109 -11.64 2.25 2.11
N VAL A 110 -11.02 1.24 1.49
CA VAL A 110 -10.27 0.20 2.18
C VAL A 110 -8.84 0.21 1.66
N PHE A 111 -7.87 0.39 2.55
CA PHE A 111 -6.44 0.29 2.26
C PHE A 111 -5.87 -0.98 2.88
N TYR A 112 -5.16 -1.74 2.05
CA TYR A 112 -4.20 -2.75 2.47
C TYR A 112 -2.79 -2.24 2.21
N VAL A 113 -1.95 -2.24 3.25
CA VAL A 113 -0.58 -1.70 3.20
C VAL A 113 0.45 -2.76 3.56
N THR A 114 1.57 -2.83 2.84
CA THR A 114 2.70 -3.73 3.18
C THR A 114 3.80 -3.05 4.00
N ASN A 115 3.83 -1.70 4.02
CA ASN A 115 4.75 -0.88 4.78
C ASN A 115 4.07 0.39 5.34
N LEU A 116 4.50 0.82 6.52
CA LEU A 116 4.08 2.07 7.16
C LEU A 116 5.09 3.17 6.86
N TYR A 117 4.76 4.06 5.92
CA TYR A 117 5.69 5.03 5.37
C TYR A 117 6.13 6.06 6.40
N LYS A 118 7.44 6.10 6.69
CA LYS A 118 8.07 7.00 7.66
C LYS A 118 7.36 7.00 9.03
N ILE A 119 6.96 5.82 9.49
CA ILE A 119 6.43 5.60 10.84
C ILE A 119 7.46 4.80 11.64
N ARG A 120 7.75 5.24 12.87
CA ARG A 120 8.55 4.49 13.84
C ARG A 120 7.71 3.35 14.40
N ARG A 121 7.95 2.15 13.89
CA ARG A 121 7.17 0.95 14.21
C ARG A 121 7.60 0.32 15.53
N VAL A 122 6.63 -0.09 16.34
CA VAL A 122 6.91 -0.72 17.63
C VAL A 122 7.57 -2.08 17.40
N SER A 123 7.15 -2.80 16.36
CA SER A 123 7.74 -4.08 15.96
C SER A 123 9.20 -4.00 15.51
N CYS A 124 9.72 -2.80 15.28
CA CYS A 124 11.06 -2.56 14.74
C CYS A 124 11.95 -1.73 15.68
N LYS A 125 11.57 -1.54 16.96
CA LYS A 125 12.32 -0.70 17.91
C LYS A 125 13.80 -1.07 18.06
N SER A 126 14.14 -2.35 17.89
CA SER A 126 15.51 -2.85 17.96
C SER A 126 16.25 -2.80 16.63
N GLU A 127 15.63 -2.28 15.58
CA GLU A 127 16.15 -2.29 14.21
C GLU A 127 16.62 -0.88 13.82
N GLU A 128 17.72 -0.81 13.05
CA GLU A 128 18.40 0.47 12.76
C GLU A 128 17.47 1.52 12.13
N HIS A 129 16.56 1.08 11.25
CA HIS A 129 15.66 1.97 10.52
C HIS A 129 14.68 2.74 11.42
N TYR A 130 14.39 2.25 12.63
CA TYR A 130 13.56 2.98 13.60
C TYR A 130 14.14 4.35 13.91
N SER A 131 15.48 4.43 14.00
CA SER A 131 16.19 5.67 14.30
C SER A 131 16.32 6.62 13.09
N LEU A 132 16.23 6.09 11.87
CA LEU A 132 16.35 6.85 10.62
C LEU A 132 15.13 7.72 10.32
N VAL A 133 13.97 7.36 10.87
CA VAL A 133 12.75 8.17 10.73
C VAL A 133 12.81 9.37 11.67
N SER A 134 12.77 10.59 11.14
CA SER A 134 12.75 11.80 11.95
C SER A 134 11.51 11.88 12.85
N GLN A 135 11.61 12.54 14.02
CA GLN A 135 10.47 12.70 14.92
C GLN A 135 9.33 13.50 14.28
N ALA A 136 9.67 14.45 13.41
CA ALA A 136 8.70 15.27 12.67
C ALA A 136 7.91 14.42 11.66
N ASP A 137 8.62 13.65 10.83
CA ASP A 137 7.98 12.74 9.85
C ASP A 137 7.14 11.69 10.57
N PHE A 138 7.66 11.07 11.63
CA PHE A 138 6.90 10.10 12.43
C PHE A 138 5.59 10.72 12.94
N LYS A 139 5.65 11.88 13.60
CA LYS A 139 4.47 12.53 14.14
C LYS A 139 3.44 12.83 13.05
N ALA A 140 3.89 13.35 11.91
CA ALA A 140 3.02 13.75 10.82
C ALA A 140 2.31 12.54 10.18
N ASN A 141 3.07 11.51 9.75
CA ASN A 141 2.49 10.31 9.13
C ASN A 141 1.65 9.49 10.12
N ASN A 142 2.08 9.39 11.39
CA ASN A 142 1.31 8.70 12.42
C ASN A 142 -0.03 9.41 12.68
N THR A 143 -0.06 10.73 12.70
CA THR A 143 -1.29 11.51 12.90
C THR A 143 -2.23 11.36 11.69
N GLY A 144 -1.72 11.54 10.47
CA GLY A 144 -2.53 11.40 9.25
C GLY A 144 -3.13 10.00 9.11
N LEU A 145 -2.34 8.96 9.36
CA LEU A 145 -2.83 7.58 9.33
C LEU A 145 -3.89 7.34 10.41
N LYS A 146 -3.67 7.85 11.63
CA LYS A 146 -4.65 7.77 12.72
C LYS A 146 -5.96 8.47 12.37
N ASP A 147 -5.90 9.63 11.73
CA ASP A 147 -7.08 10.38 11.31
C ASP A 147 -7.87 9.63 10.22
N MET A 148 -7.17 9.01 9.26
CA MET A 148 -7.82 8.13 8.27
C MET A 148 -8.55 6.99 8.98
N MET A 149 -7.88 6.28 9.89
CA MET A 149 -8.45 5.14 10.61
C MET A 149 -9.63 5.51 11.52
N LYS A 150 -9.75 6.79 11.91
CA LYS A 150 -10.87 7.32 12.70
C LYS A 150 -12.06 7.81 11.88
N HIS A 151 -11.91 7.96 10.57
CA HIS A 151 -12.93 8.55 9.69
C HIS A 151 -14.24 7.74 9.64
N GLY A 152 -14.20 6.45 10.01
CA GLY A 152 -15.37 5.56 10.08
C GLY A 152 -15.78 4.95 8.72
N ARG A 153 -15.43 5.61 7.61
CA ARG A 153 -15.58 5.09 6.24
C ARG A 153 -14.26 4.77 5.54
N CYS A 154 -13.14 4.95 6.26
CA CYS A 154 -11.83 4.55 5.82
C CYS A 154 -11.30 3.42 6.71
N VAL A 155 -11.01 2.28 6.10
CA VAL A 155 -10.36 1.14 6.77
C VAL A 155 -8.92 1.11 6.30
N VAL A 156 -7.97 1.08 7.24
CA VAL A 156 -6.57 0.77 6.95
C VAL A 156 -6.18 -0.50 7.67
N SER A 157 -5.67 -1.47 6.91
CA SER A 157 -5.31 -2.82 7.38
C SER A 157 -3.98 -3.27 6.76
N ALA A 158 -3.33 -4.22 7.42
CA ALA A 158 -2.21 -4.93 6.84
C ALA A 158 -2.69 -5.93 5.77
N PHE A 159 -1.79 -6.34 4.90
CA PHE A 159 -2.02 -7.53 4.09
C PHE A 159 -2.19 -8.79 4.96
N SER A 160 -2.73 -9.83 4.32
CA SER A 160 -2.76 -11.21 4.80
C SER A 160 -2.68 -12.13 3.58
N TYR A 161 -2.50 -13.43 3.79
CA TYR A 161 -2.53 -14.41 2.69
C TYR A 161 -3.79 -14.25 1.82
N ALA A 162 -4.97 -14.09 2.45
CA ALA A 162 -6.24 -13.93 1.71
C ALA A 162 -6.27 -12.64 0.87
N VAL A 163 -5.72 -11.54 1.39
CA VAL A 163 -5.64 -10.25 0.67
C VAL A 163 -4.65 -10.35 -0.51
N TRP A 164 -3.54 -11.08 -0.35
CA TRP A 164 -2.63 -11.37 -1.46
C TRP A 164 -3.30 -12.21 -2.55
N VAL A 165 -4.04 -13.26 -2.17
CA VAL A 165 -4.82 -14.06 -3.13
C VAL A 165 -5.83 -13.18 -3.87
N GLU A 166 -6.54 -12.31 -3.16
CA GLU A 166 -7.51 -11.38 -3.76
C GLU A 166 -6.84 -10.44 -4.77
N LEU A 167 -5.73 -9.78 -4.38
CA LEU A 167 -4.96 -8.91 -5.27
C LEU A 167 -4.50 -9.65 -6.53
N LEU A 168 -3.92 -10.84 -6.39
CA LEU A 168 -3.39 -11.60 -7.52
C LEU A 168 -4.48 -12.18 -8.42
N ASN A 169 -5.73 -12.28 -7.94
CA ASN A 169 -6.86 -12.71 -8.77
C ASN A 169 -7.42 -11.57 -9.61
N ILE A 170 -7.25 -10.31 -9.20
CA ILE A 170 -7.74 -9.14 -9.95
C ILE A 170 -6.66 -8.49 -10.80
N ALA A 171 -5.40 -8.64 -10.44
CA ALA A 171 -4.32 -8.02 -11.18
C ALA A 171 -3.98 -8.81 -12.46
N PRO A 172 -3.61 -8.12 -13.56
CA PRO A 172 -3.19 -8.74 -14.81
C PRO A 172 -1.76 -9.31 -14.69
N VAL A 173 -1.62 -10.39 -13.94
CA VAL A 173 -0.35 -11.10 -13.70
C VAL A 173 -0.40 -12.53 -14.19
N SER A 174 0.78 -13.13 -14.41
CA SER A 174 0.84 -14.53 -14.87
C SER A 174 0.47 -15.52 -13.75
N GLU A 175 -0.20 -16.62 -14.10
CA GLU A 175 -0.54 -17.68 -13.12
C GLU A 175 0.72 -18.35 -12.53
N VAL A 176 1.81 -18.41 -13.31
CA VAL A 176 3.12 -18.87 -12.84
C VAL A 176 3.65 -17.93 -11.76
N PHE A 177 3.63 -16.62 -12.00
CA PHE A 177 4.06 -15.62 -11.03
C PHE A 177 3.23 -15.67 -9.74
N LYS A 178 1.90 -15.71 -9.87
CA LYS A 178 0.98 -15.86 -8.74
C LYS A 178 1.29 -17.09 -7.89
N SER A 179 1.45 -18.25 -8.52
CA SER A 179 1.76 -19.51 -7.83
C SER A 179 3.10 -19.42 -7.08
N GLN A 180 4.12 -18.87 -7.72
CA GLN A 180 5.45 -18.70 -7.12
C GLN A 180 5.43 -17.75 -5.91
N LEU A 181 4.70 -16.64 -6.01
CA LEU A 181 4.64 -15.63 -4.96
C LEU A 181 3.88 -16.15 -3.73
N LEU A 182 2.73 -16.80 -3.92
CA LEU A 182 1.95 -17.39 -2.82
C LEU A 182 2.69 -18.55 -2.13
N ALA A 183 3.39 -19.40 -2.88
CA ALA A 183 4.19 -20.49 -2.32
C ALA A 183 5.30 -20.01 -1.37
N ARG A 184 5.73 -18.75 -1.51
CA ARG A 184 6.79 -18.13 -0.69
C ARG A 184 6.25 -17.33 0.50
N TYR A 185 4.93 -17.29 0.73
CA TYR A 185 4.33 -16.41 1.75
C TYR A 185 4.92 -16.59 3.15
N ARG A 186 5.16 -17.85 3.54
CA ARG A 186 5.70 -18.22 4.85
C ARG A 186 7.20 -18.45 4.87
N THR A 187 7.86 -18.31 3.73
CA THR A 187 9.27 -18.67 3.56
C THR A 187 10.15 -17.44 3.69
N ILE A 188 11.20 -17.54 4.51
CA ILE A 188 12.29 -16.56 4.54
C ILE A 188 13.27 -16.95 3.43
N LEU A 189 13.50 -16.06 2.47
CA LEU A 189 14.51 -16.24 1.44
C LEU A 189 15.87 -15.78 1.97
N ASP A 190 16.98 -16.30 1.45
CA ASP A 190 18.34 -15.98 1.90
C ASP A 190 18.66 -14.48 1.88
N THR A 191 17.95 -13.70 1.05
CA THR A 191 18.09 -12.25 0.92
C THR A 191 17.23 -11.44 1.90
N ASN A 192 16.37 -12.09 2.69
CA ASN A 192 15.35 -11.42 3.51
C ASN A 192 15.62 -11.66 5.00
N ASP A 193 15.31 -10.65 5.83
CA ASP A 193 15.39 -10.79 7.29
C ASP A 193 14.14 -11.49 7.87
N ARG A 194 13.05 -11.58 7.10
CA ARG A 194 11.76 -12.16 7.53
C ARG A 194 10.91 -12.66 6.34
N SER A 195 9.88 -13.44 6.65
CA SER A 195 8.89 -13.87 5.65
C SER A 195 7.85 -12.77 5.41
N ARG A 196 7.09 -12.88 4.32
CA ARG A 196 5.97 -11.96 4.05
C ARG A 196 4.87 -12.07 5.11
N GLU A 197 4.57 -13.29 5.57
CA GLU A 197 3.62 -13.54 6.64
C GLU A 197 4.03 -12.85 7.95
N GLU A 198 5.30 -12.97 8.33
CA GLU A 198 5.81 -12.34 9.55
C GLU A 198 5.69 -10.82 9.46
N GLU A 199 6.06 -10.23 8.32
CA GLU A 199 5.98 -8.78 8.15
C GLU A 199 4.54 -8.28 8.13
N ASP A 200 3.62 -8.97 7.44
CA ASP A 200 2.19 -8.64 7.46
C ASP A 200 1.61 -8.68 8.89
N ASN A 201 2.03 -9.65 9.70
CA ASN A 201 1.63 -9.75 11.11
C ASN A 201 2.18 -8.60 11.96
N ARG A 202 3.42 -8.16 11.69
CA ARG A 202 4.03 -7.01 12.36
C ARG A 202 3.31 -5.71 11.99
N ILE A 203 3.04 -5.47 10.71
CA ILE A 203 2.26 -4.30 10.24
C ILE A 203 0.87 -4.29 10.87
N ARG A 204 0.21 -5.46 10.98
CA ARG A 204 -1.10 -5.57 11.65
C ARG A 204 -1.03 -5.14 13.12
N SER A 205 0.01 -5.57 13.82
CA SER A 205 0.25 -5.22 15.23
C SER A 205 0.56 -3.74 15.40
N ASP A 206 1.39 -3.16 14.51
CA ASP A 206 1.70 -1.74 14.54
C ASP A 206 0.47 -0.87 14.26
N LEU A 207 -0.36 -1.25 13.28
CA LEU A 207 -1.62 -0.54 13.01
C LEU A 207 -2.58 -0.58 14.21
N ALA A 208 -2.62 -1.70 14.95
CA ALA A 208 -3.41 -1.79 16.17
C ALA A 208 -2.92 -0.84 17.28
N TYR A 209 -1.62 -0.54 17.32
CA TYR A 209 -1.04 0.43 18.26
C TYR A 209 -1.32 1.90 17.87
N ILE A 210 -1.55 2.17 16.58
CA ILE A 210 -1.83 3.54 16.08
C ILE A 210 -3.28 3.97 16.34
N ARG A 211 -4.24 3.02 16.27
CA ARG A 211 -5.68 3.26 16.51
C ARG A 211 -5.90 3.96 17.86
#